data_AF-A0A0A8B2X7-F1
#
_entry.id   AF-A0A0A8B2X7-F1
#
_cell.length_a   1.000
_cell.length_b   1.000
_cell.length_c   1.000
_cell.angle_alpha   90.00
_cell.angle_beta   90.00
_cell.angle_gamma   90.00
#
_symmetry.space_group_name_H-M   'P 1'
#
loop_
_entity.id
_entity.type
_entity.pdbx_description
1 polymer ?
#
loop_
_entity_poly.entity_id
_entity_poly.type
_entity_poly.pdbx_seq_one_letter_code
_entity_poly.pdbx_strand_id
1 'polypeptide(L)'
;MELATGEGFAFERKVRVRDAPAVRSARLALIGPDVFEVAYVDRDGGGYAYLFLDQLRSAGTVSLVADSGGCDDIGNPVGESRTPVHVRDTARAGAQAMDAARLGVARSVSVTLRERDYADERRFELGGRRYDVKSVRAANGWAVVTGERELA
;
A
#
# COMPACT_ATOMS: atom_id res chain seq x y z
N MET A 1 27.48 -8.43 -9.69
CA MET A 1 27.31 -8.08 -8.27
C MET A 1 26.12 -8.86 -7.78
N GLU A 2 26.38 -10.00 -7.14
CA GLU A 2 25.37 -10.90 -6.62
C GLU A 2 24.82 -10.28 -5.33
N LEU A 3 23.53 -9.93 -5.32
CA LEU A 3 22.87 -9.44 -4.12
C LEU A 3 22.77 -10.61 -3.14
N ALA A 4 23.13 -10.38 -1.87
CA ALA A 4 23.27 -11.42 -0.86
C ALA A 4 21.96 -12.22 -0.66
N THR A 5 21.80 -13.31 -1.42
CA THR A 5 20.72 -14.29 -1.28
C THR A 5 20.89 -15.16 -0.04
N GLY A 6 22.07 -15.14 0.58
CA GLY A 6 22.44 -15.96 1.74
C GLY A 6 21.78 -15.58 3.07
N GLU A 7 21.13 -14.42 3.17
CA GLU A 7 20.52 -13.94 4.42
C GLU A 7 18.98 -13.87 4.35
N GLY A 8 18.36 -14.38 3.28
CA GLY A 8 16.91 -14.36 3.13
C GLY A 8 16.31 -13.00 2.77
N PHE A 9 17.13 -12.02 2.38
CA PHE A 9 16.66 -10.72 1.91
C PHE A 9 16.61 -10.68 0.38
N ALA A 10 15.42 -10.47 -0.18
CA ALA A 10 15.21 -10.29 -1.61
C ALA A 10 15.10 -8.80 -1.94
N PHE A 11 16.24 -8.13 -2.10
CA PHE A 11 16.29 -6.71 -2.52
C PHE A 11 16.42 -6.59 -4.05
N GLU A 12 15.78 -5.60 -4.66
CA GLU A 12 15.85 -5.38 -6.12
C GLU A 12 17.04 -4.51 -6.53
N ARG A 13 17.46 -3.54 -5.71
CA ARG A 13 18.64 -2.69 -5.97
C ARG A 13 19.42 -2.37 -4.70
N LYS A 14 20.74 -2.17 -4.84
CA LYS A 14 21.63 -1.60 -3.82
C LYS A 14 22.29 -0.34 -4.34
N VAL A 15 22.13 0.79 -3.64
CA VAL A 15 22.65 2.09 -4.06
C VAL A 15 23.55 2.67 -3.00
N ARG A 16 24.74 3.11 -3.39
CA ARG A 16 25.66 3.84 -2.51
C ARG A 16 25.39 5.34 -2.60
N VAL A 17 25.13 5.97 -1.47
CA VAL A 17 24.96 7.43 -1.34
C VAL A 17 26.05 8.01 -0.44
N ARG A 18 26.62 9.15 -0.84
CA ARG A 18 27.63 9.87 -0.05
C ARG A 18 26.93 10.85 0.88
N ASP A 19 27.41 10.92 2.12
CA ASP A 19 27.05 11.91 3.12
C ASP A 19 25.55 12.16 3.24
N ALA A 20 24.83 11.12 3.66
CA ALA A 20 23.37 11.12 3.81
C ALA A 20 22.92 11.10 5.29
N PRO A 21 23.38 12.02 6.17
CA PRO A 21 23.07 11.99 7.60
C PRO A 21 21.57 12.22 7.89
N ALA A 22 20.85 12.84 6.95
CA ALA A 22 19.42 13.08 7.00
C ALA A 22 18.58 11.86 6.55
N VAL A 23 19.18 10.83 5.95
CA VAL A 23 18.49 9.58 5.58
C VAL A 23 18.33 8.72 6.84
N ARG A 24 17.38 9.11 7.68
CA ARG A 24 16.96 8.37 8.88
C ARG A 24 15.55 7.77 8.72
N SER A 25 14.76 8.38 7.86
CA SER A 25 13.34 8.09 7.63
C SER A 25 12.96 8.10 6.15
N ALA A 26 13.93 8.10 5.23
CA ALA A 26 13.63 8.07 3.80
C ALA A 26 12.90 6.75 3.52
N ARG A 27 11.60 6.83 3.26
CA ARG A 27 10.76 5.67 2.94
C ARG A 27 10.85 5.33 1.46
N LEU A 28 11.11 6.31 0.60
CA LEU A 28 11.11 6.14 -0.85
C LEU A 28 12.35 6.77 -1.50
N ALA A 29 12.84 6.14 -2.56
CA ALA A 29 13.88 6.65 -3.44
C ALA A 29 13.37 6.64 -4.90
N LEU A 30 13.49 7.76 -5.60
CA LEU A 30 13.21 7.83 -7.04
C LEU A 30 14.52 7.67 -7.80
N ILE A 31 14.62 6.66 -8.66
CA ILE A 31 15.80 6.38 -9.48
C ILE A 31 15.38 6.21 -10.93
N GLY A 32 15.63 7.24 -11.74
CA GLY A 32 15.06 7.32 -13.08
C GLY A 32 13.53 7.44 -13.00
N PRO A 33 12.76 6.64 -13.76
CA PRO A 33 11.29 6.65 -13.69
C PRO A 33 10.73 5.81 -12.54
N ASP A 34 11.57 5.02 -11.86
CA ASP A 34 11.14 4.01 -10.90
C ASP A 34 11.19 4.53 -9.46
N VAL A 35 10.13 4.27 -8.70
CA VAL A 35 10.08 4.53 -7.26
C VAL A 35 10.40 3.23 -6.52
N PHE A 36 11.30 3.33 -5.54
CA PHE A 36 11.70 2.24 -4.66
C PHE A 36 11.34 2.58 -3.22
N GLU A 37 10.98 1.58 -2.43
CA GLU A 37 11.01 1.66 -0.98
C GLU A 37 12.43 1.40 -0.46
N VAL A 38 12.85 2.17 0.53
CA VAL A 38 14.11 1.92 1.23
C VAL A 38 13.85 0.91 2.34
N ALA A 39 14.14 -0.35 2.08
CA ALA A 39 13.90 -1.44 3.01
C ALA A 39 14.97 -1.48 4.13
N TYR A 40 16.21 -1.15 3.78
CA TYR A 40 17.33 -1.16 4.72
C TYR A 40 18.39 -0.11 4.38
N VAL A 41 18.99 0.48 5.41
CA VAL A 41 20.06 1.46 5.31
C VAL A 41 21.27 0.96 6.10
N ASP A 42 22.33 0.63 5.38
CA ASP A 42 23.63 0.28 5.98
C ASP A 42 24.54 1.51 5.97
N ARG A 43 25.03 1.93 7.14
CA ARG A 43 25.90 3.10 7.24
C ARG A 43 27.33 2.64 7.46
N ASP A 44 28.18 2.95 6.50
CA ASP A 44 29.61 2.77 6.63
C ASP A 44 30.17 4.03 7.31
N GLY A 45 30.84 3.89 8.44
CA GLY A 45 31.33 4.98 9.30
C GLY A 45 32.24 6.00 8.59
N GLY A 46 32.65 5.73 7.34
CA GLY A 46 33.40 6.62 6.46
C GLY A 46 32.58 7.64 5.65
N GLY A 47 31.36 8.01 6.08
CA GLY A 47 30.56 9.06 5.42
C GLY A 47 29.78 8.60 4.19
N TYR A 48 29.46 7.30 4.11
CA TYR A 48 28.60 6.73 3.07
C TYR A 48 27.45 5.94 3.71
N ALA A 49 26.34 5.82 2.98
CA ALA A 49 25.30 4.85 3.29
C ALA A 49 24.97 4.02 2.05
N TYR A 50 24.61 2.75 2.27
CA TYR A 50 24.06 1.87 1.25
C TYR A 50 22.57 1.69 1.50
N LEU A 51 21.77 2.05 0.50
CA LEU A 51 20.33 1.86 0.49
C LEU A 51 20.02 0.55 -0.21
N PHE A 52 19.28 -0.33 0.46
CA PHE A 52 18.73 -1.54 -0.11
C PHE A 52 17.26 -1.30 -0.41
N LEU A 53 16.90 -1.53 -1.68
CA LEU A 53 15.73 -0.97 -2.31
C LEU A 53 14.85 -2.06 -2.90
N ASP A 54 13.56 -1.95 -2.64
CA ASP A 54 12.51 -2.79 -3.24
C ASP A 54 11.65 -1.93 -4.17
N GLN A 55 11.37 -2.38 -5.39
CA GLN A 55 10.61 -1.54 -6.31
C GLN A 55 9.17 -1.41 -5.81
N LEU A 56 8.68 -0.18 -5.67
CA LEU A 56 7.31 0.04 -5.29
C LEU A 56 6.42 -0.19 -6.51
N ARG A 57 5.71 -1.31 -6.51
CA ARG A 57 4.74 -1.69 -7.55
C ARG A 57 3.32 -1.59 -7.02
N SER A 58 2.38 -1.45 -7.96
CA SER A 58 0.95 -1.42 -7.68
C SER A 58 0.28 -2.68 -8.20
N ALA A 59 -0.54 -3.32 -7.37
CA ALA A 59 -1.39 -4.45 -7.77
C ALA A 59 -2.69 -4.00 -8.44
N GLY A 60 -2.97 -2.68 -8.45
CA GLY A 60 -4.17 -2.08 -9.02
C GLY A 60 -4.71 -0.95 -8.16
N THR A 61 -6.01 -0.70 -8.29
CA THR A 61 -6.74 0.31 -7.51
C THR A 61 -7.90 -0.31 -6.76
N VAL A 62 -8.22 0.29 -5.62
CA VAL A 62 -9.43 0.06 -4.83
C VAL A 62 -10.14 1.40 -4.67
N SER A 63 -11.46 1.43 -4.56
CA SER A 63 -12.18 2.67 -4.24
C SER A 63 -12.55 2.69 -2.76
N LEU A 64 -12.11 3.69 -2.02
CA LEU A 64 -12.62 3.94 -0.68
C LEU A 64 -14.01 4.54 -0.79
N VAL A 65 -14.95 4.05 0.03
CA VAL A 65 -16.35 4.44 -0.03
C VAL A 65 -16.69 5.22 1.23
N ALA A 66 -16.92 6.52 1.05
CA ALA A 66 -17.35 7.43 2.09
C ALA A 66 -18.86 7.63 2.02
N ASP A 67 -19.53 7.50 3.17
CA ASP A 67 -20.87 8.04 3.36
C ASP A 67 -20.76 9.55 3.32
N SER A 68 -21.36 10.20 2.31
CA SER A 68 -21.48 11.64 2.39
C SER A 68 -22.55 11.92 3.46
N GLY A 69 -22.10 12.34 4.65
CA GLY A 69 -22.97 12.61 5.79
C GLY A 69 -23.89 13.83 5.61
N GLY A 70 -24.17 14.23 4.37
CA GLY A 70 -25.03 15.35 4.02
C GLY A 70 -26.41 14.87 3.60
N CYS A 71 -27.39 15.76 3.69
CA CYS A 71 -28.65 15.62 2.99
C CYS A 71 -28.69 16.66 1.85
N ASP A 72 -29.41 16.35 0.78
CA ASP A 72 -29.76 17.34 -0.24
C ASP A 72 -30.71 18.39 0.36
N ASP A 73 -31.04 19.42 -0.42
CA ASP A 73 -31.87 20.55 0.02
C ASP A 73 -33.30 20.14 0.45
N ILE A 74 -33.71 18.89 0.17
CA ILE A 74 -35.02 18.33 0.54
C ILE A 74 -34.91 17.20 1.58
N GLY A 75 -33.73 16.98 2.15
CA GLY A 75 -33.51 16.08 3.28
C GLY A 75 -33.18 14.63 2.91
N ASN A 76 -33.02 14.29 1.62
CA ASN A 76 -32.55 12.95 1.24
C ASN A 76 -31.05 12.84 1.50
N PRO A 77 -30.56 11.72 2.04
CA PRO A 77 -29.13 11.50 2.18
C PRO A 77 -28.43 11.64 0.82
N VAL A 78 -27.40 12.47 0.78
CA VAL A 78 -26.51 12.60 -0.37
C VAL A 78 -25.77 11.27 -0.51
N GLY A 79 -25.61 10.78 -1.75
CA GLY A 79 -25.09 9.45 -2.02
C GLY A 79 -23.65 9.21 -1.55
N GLU A 80 -23.14 8.01 -1.77
CA GLU A 80 -21.74 7.69 -1.43
C GLU A 80 -20.75 8.37 -2.38
N SER A 81 -19.61 8.81 -1.84
CA SER A 81 -18.46 9.23 -2.64
C SER A 81 -17.42 8.11 -2.73
N ARG A 82 -16.74 8.02 -3.87
CA ARG A 82 -15.74 6.98 -4.17
C ARG A 82 -14.40 7.62 -4.47
N THR A 83 -13.38 7.29 -3.69
CA THR A 83 -12.02 7.80 -3.86
C THR A 83 -11.08 6.66 -4.30
N PRO A 84 -10.56 6.67 -5.53
CA PRO A 84 -9.65 5.63 -5.99
C PRO A 84 -8.28 5.76 -5.33
N VAL A 85 -7.76 4.67 -4.78
CA VAL A 85 -6.43 4.59 -4.16
C VAL A 85 -5.66 3.37 -4.66
N HIS A 86 -4.34 3.50 -4.77
CA HIS A 86 -3.48 2.44 -5.28
C HIS A 86 -3.16 1.39 -4.21
N VAL A 87 -3.27 0.13 -4.58
CA VAL A 87 -2.92 -1.02 -3.74
C VAL A 87 -1.47 -1.40 -3.99
N ARG A 88 -0.67 -1.48 -2.93
CA ARG A 88 0.71 -1.95 -3.01
C ARG A 88 0.75 -3.42 -3.45
N ASP A 89 1.60 -3.70 -4.43
CA ASP A 89 1.93 -5.08 -4.81
C ASP A 89 2.94 -5.66 -3.82
N THR A 90 2.45 -6.43 -2.86
CA THR A 90 3.29 -7.22 -1.96
C THR A 90 3.32 -8.65 -2.48
N ALA A 91 4.53 -9.20 -2.70
CA ALA A 91 4.80 -10.52 -3.28
C ALA A 91 4.05 -11.72 -2.65
N ARG A 92 3.36 -11.54 -1.51
CA ARG A 92 2.60 -12.60 -0.82
C ARG A 92 1.09 -12.39 -0.74
N ALA A 93 0.53 -11.26 -1.15
CA ALA A 93 -0.89 -10.99 -0.88
C ALA A 93 -1.61 -10.06 -1.87
N GLY A 94 -0.93 -9.06 -2.45
CA GLY A 94 -1.59 -7.99 -3.21
C GLY A 94 -2.26 -8.50 -4.48
N ALA A 95 -1.49 -9.11 -5.39
CA ALA A 95 -2.01 -9.62 -6.66
C ALA A 95 -3.07 -10.73 -6.48
N GLN A 96 -2.85 -11.67 -5.56
CA GLN A 96 -3.80 -12.76 -5.30
C GLN A 96 -5.12 -12.27 -4.71
N ALA A 97 -5.07 -11.29 -3.80
CA ALA A 97 -6.26 -10.64 -3.25
C ALA A 97 -7.06 -9.91 -4.34
N MET A 98 -6.39 -9.19 -5.23
CA MET A 98 -7.01 -8.51 -6.37
C MET A 98 -7.70 -9.50 -7.31
N ASP A 99 -7.05 -10.60 -7.65
CA ASP A 99 -7.60 -11.61 -8.56
C ASP A 99 -8.79 -12.35 -7.93
N ALA A 100 -8.67 -12.77 -6.66
CA ALA A 100 -9.76 -13.44 -5.96
C ALA A 100 -10.99 -12.53 -5.75
N ALA A 101 -10.78 -11.23 -5.52
CA ALA A 101 -11.86 -10.25 -5.46
C ALA A 101 -12.51 -10.02 -6.82
N ARG A 102 -11.73 -9.89 -7.90
CA ARG A 102 -12.24 -9.76 -9.28
C ARG A 102 -13.05 -10.98 -9.71
N LEU A 103 -12.60 -12.18 -9.35
CA LEU A 103 -13.32 -13.43 -9.62
C LEU A 103 -14.55 -13.62 -8.71
N GLY A 104 -14.76 -12.75 -7.73
CA GLY A 104 -15.92 -12.79 -6.83
C GLY A 104 -15.92 -13.97 -5.86
N VAL A 105 -14.79 -14.65 -5.68
CA VAL A 105 -14.67 -15.83 -4.81
C VAL A 105 -14.21 -15.47 -3.40
N ALA A 106 -13.57 -14.31 -3.21
CA ALA A 106 -13.12 -13.86 -1.89
C ALA A 106 -14.28 -13.36 -1.02
N ARG A 107 -14.50 -14.01 0.12
CA ARG A 107 -15.38 -13.49 1.20
C ARG A 107 -14.66 -12.47 2.08
N SER A 108 -13.35 -12.62 2.25
CA SER A 108 -12.49 -11.70 2.98
C SER A 108 -11.29 -11.35 2.11
N VAL A 109 -10.87 -10.09 2.15
CA VAL A 109 -9.75 -9.59 1.37
C VAL A 109 -8.91 -8.63 2.20
N SER A 110 -7.60 -8.68 2.03
CA SER A 110 -6.68 -7.71 2.64
C SER A 110 -5.93 -6.96 1.55
N VAL A 111 -5.94 -5.63 1.62
CA VAL A 111 -5.21 -4.74 0.71
C VAL A 111 -4.22 -3.91 1.51
N THR A 112 -3.06 -3.61 0.92
CA THR A 112 -2.06 -2.74 1.54
C THR A 112 -2.08 -1.38 0.84
N LEU A 113 -2.42 -0.33 1.58
CA LEU A 113 -2.54 1.05 1.10
C LEU A 113 -1.50 1.94 1.78
N ARG A 114 -1.19 3.10 1.20
CA ARG A 114 -0.45 4.11 1.97
C ARG A 114 -1.34 4.57 3.12
N GLU A 115 -0.77 4.67 4.31
CA GLU A 115 -1.49 5.08 5.51
C GLU A 115 -2.22 6.42 5.32
N ARG A 116 -1.54 7.39 4.69
CA ARG A 116 -2.11 8.71 4.39
C ARG A 116 -3.23 8.71 3.35
N ASP A 117 -3.33 7.66 2.54
CA ASP A 117 -4.32 7.58 1.45
C ASP A 117 -5.60 6.85 1.93
N TYR A 118 -5.56 6.08 3.02
CA TYR A 118 -6.68 5.26 3.49
C TYR A 118 -7.85 6.07 4.10
N ALA A 119 -7.58 7.24 4.68
CA ALA A 119 -8.60 8.16 5.19
C ALA A 119 -9.61 7.58 6.21
N ASP A 120 -9.29 6.46 6.87
CA ASP A 120 -10.12 5.81 7.90
C ASP A 120 -11.53 5.40 7.44
N GLU A 121 -11.69 5.12 6.15
CA GLU A 121 -12.99 4.78 5.56
C GLU A 121 -13.46 3.38 5.99
N ARG A 122 -14.75 3.27 6.32
CA ARG A 122 -15.34 2.02 6.84
C ARG A 122 -15.59 0.98 5.78
N ARG A 123 -15.57 1.36 4.50
CA ARG A 123 -15.90 0.51 3.37
C ARG A 123 -14.96 0.78 2.22
N PHE A 124 -14.71 -0.26 1.44
CA PHE A 124 -14.01 -0.14 0.17
C PHE A 124 -14.62 -1.05 -0.88
N GLU A 125 -14.47 -0.67 -2.15
CA GLU A 125 -14.92 -1.39 -3.31
C GLU A 125 -13.72 -1.95 -4.09
N LEU A 126 -13.69 -3.26 -4.24
CA LEU A 126 -12.65 -3.97 -4.96
C LEU A 126 -13.26 -4.96 -5.96
N GLY A 127 -12.88 -4.86 -7.24
CA GLY A 127 -13.43 -5.71 -8.29
C GLY A 127 -14.95 -5.56 -8.44
N GLY A 128 -15.50 -4.36 -8.21
CA GLY A 128 -16.95 -4.10 -8.26
C GLY A 128 -17.75 -4.68 -7.09
N ARG A 129 -17.08 -5.11 -6.01
CA ARG A 129 -17.71 -5.65 -4.81
C ARG A 129 -17.37 -4.81 -3.59
N ARG A 130 -18.34 -4.61 -2.70
CA ARG A 130 -18.15 -3.89 -1.45
C ARG A 130 -17.67 -4.80 -0.34
N TYR A 131 -16.76 -4.26 0.47
CA TYR A 131 -16.23 -4.89 1.65
C TYR A 131 -16.32 -3.92 2.83
N ASP A 132 -16.91 -4.39 3.92
CA ASP A 132 -16.86 -3.74 5.22
C ASP A 132 -15.48 -3.92 5.81
N VAL A 133 -14.82 -2.83 6.19
CA VAL A 133 -13.55 -2.90 6.91
C VAL A 133 -13.78 -3.53 8.28
N LYS A 134 -13.05 -4.62 8.57
CA LYS A 134 -13.06 -5.31 9.86
C LYS A 134 -11.82 -5.05 10.69
N SER A 135 -10.68 -4.81 10.04
CA SER A 135 -9.46 -4.45 10.76
C SER A 135 -8.52 -3.61 9.91
N VAL A 136 -7.75 -2.77 10.59
CA VAL A 136 -6.70 -1.95 9.99
C VAL A 136 -5.45 -2.11 10.85
N ARG A 137 -4.33 -2.46 10.20
CA ARG A 137 -3.01 -2.48 10.83
C ARG A 137 -2.10 -1.50 10.11
N ALA A 138 -1.80 -0.38 10.77
CA ALA A 138 -0.86 0.63 10.29
C ALA A 138 0.54 0.38 10.84
N ALA A 139 1.54 0.34 9.97
CA ALA A 139 2.95 0.30 10.35
C ALA A 139 3.81 0.88 9.22
N ASN A 140 4.84 1.66 9.59
CA ASN A 140 5.85 2.15 8.66
C ASN A 140 5.30 2.96 7.46
N GLY A 141 4.15 3.63 7.60
CA GLY A 141 3.54 4.41 6.51
C GLY A 141 2.60 3.64 5.59
N TRP A 142 2.34 2.37 5.91
CA TRP A 142 1.42 1.50 5.19
C TRP A 142 0.30 1.06 6.12
N ALA A 143 -0.92 0.98 5.58
CA ALA A 143 -2.09 0.41 6.23
C ALA A 143 -2.47 -0.89 5.53
N VAL A 144 -2.46 -2.00 6.27
CA VAL A 144 -3.10 -3.24 5.83
C VAL A 144 -4.56 -3.19 6.26
N VAL A 145 -5.46 -3.10 5.28
CA VAL A 145 -6.90 -2.98 5.48
C VAL A 145 -7.53 -4.31 5.10
N THR A 146 -8.16 -4.96 6.07
CA THR A 146 -8.89 -6.22 5.86
C THR A 146 -10.37 -5.95 5.87
N GLY A 147 -11.06 -6.35 4.80
CA GLY A 147 -12.50 -6.25 4.68
C GLY A 147 -13.18 -7.59 4.46
N GLU A 148 -14.45 -7.65 4.82
CA GLU A 148 -15.35 -8.76 4.53
C GLU A 148 -16.45 -8.31 3.59
N ARG A 149 -16.78 -9.15 2.62
CA ARG A 149 -17.76 -8.83 1.58
C ARG A 149 -19.14 -8.61 2.21
N GLU A 150 -19.79 -7.52 1.84
CA GLU A 150 -21.20 -7.30 2.18
C GLU A 150 -22.03 -8.45 1.58
N LEU A 151 -22.87 -9.08 2.42
CA LEU A 151 -23.84 -10.07 1.94
C LEU A 151 -25.00 -9.28 1.33
N ALA A 152 -25.14 -9.38 0.00
CA ALA A 152 -26.31 -8.89 -0.72
C ALA A 152 -27.54 -9.74 -0.42
#